data_AF-A0A9Q3CBR8-F1
#
_entry.id   AF-A0A9Q3CBR8-F1
#
_cell.length_a   1.000
_cell.length_b   1.000
_cell.length_c   1.000
_cell.angle_alpha   90.00
_cell.angle_beta   90.00
_cell.angle_gamma   90.00
#
_symmetry.space_group_name_H-M   'P 1'
#
loop_
_entity.id
_entity.type
_entity.pdbx_description
1 polymer ?
#
loop_
_entity_poly.entity_id
_entity_poly.type
_entity_poly.pdbx_seq_one_letter_code
_entity_poly.pdbx_strand_id
1 'polypeptide(L)'
;MFRPHLSAKSYGVFIAILTAFARRKKAEASKKGLRISTFCETLNELRNEGDLWLAKFFFKNEPSSLMAVWDHCTCNPDYSSQGLCLPADHNPTGTQGSRPLPLQEIKMTMGEKVAGSCAKRMSWTSNGNSFDRDALSPYVNLYNNVWKATATRELSSQSVECIDYQEGILLWSSKFDIKSASGQESQVKSYSNAAWAGKPVQIRSISRFSSVWKWSLLNESPKLVLDVSFDIFLTDNPDCRSQDCASREIMIWLAATNGARPAGKQVNQSPIIVGGNSFDLWAGVVGVSVLSLIPCDPQQRYTNFRGSFVNLLKNALVPYGVRPDEYVMSVGAGIELFDGSGTFNVKRYSMILR
;
A
#
# COMPACT_ATOMS: atom_id res chain seq x y z
N MET A 1 10.37 22.26 28.46
CA MET A 1 10.45 23.63 29.04
C MET A 1 10.41 24.59 27.87
N PHE A 2 9.50 25.55 27.66
CA PHE A 2 8.68 26.39 28.53
C PHE A 2 7.22 26.42 28.01
N ARG A 3 6.22 26.43 28.90
CA ARG A 3 4.86 26.93 28.60
C ARG A 3 4.68 28.21 29.41
N PRO A 4 4.33 29.36 28.81
CA PRO A 4 4.01 30.54 29.60
C PRO A 4 2.61 30.35 30.21
N HIS A 5 2.51 30.48 31.53
CA HIS A 5 1.24 30.57 32.23
C HIS A 5 0.64 31.96 32.01
N LEU A 6 -0.27 32.07 31.04
CA LEU A 6 -1.18 33.23 30.96
C LEU A 6 -2.34 33.02 31.94
N SER A 7 -2.62 34.02 32.76
CA SER A 7 -3.70 33.97 33.76
C SER A 7 -5.07 33.92 33.10
N ALA A 8 -6.06 33.32 33.77
CA ALA A 8 -7.44 33.19 33.26
C ALA A 8 -8.09 34.54 32.88
N LYS A 9 -7.69 35.66 33.53
CA LYS A 9 -8.13 37.01 33.14
C LYS A 9 -7.57 37.45 31.79
N SER A 10 -6.34 37.04 31.46
CA SER A 10 -5.69 37.34 30.17
C SER A 10 -6.35 36.57 29.03
N TYR A 11 -6.79 35.34 29.28
CA TYR A 11 -7.60 34.54 28.35
C TYR A 11 -8.96 35.17 28.05
N GLY A 12 -9.64 35.72 29.07
CA GLY A 12 -10.94 36.38 28.89
C GLY A 12 -10.86 37.65 28.01
N VAL A 13 -9.82 38.47 28.20
CA VAL A 13 -9.58 39.66 27.38
C VAL A 13 -9.22 39.27 25.94
N PHE A 14 -8.41 38.22 25.75
CA PHE A 14 -8.02 37.74 24.43
C PHE A 14 -9.22 37.17 23.63
N ILE A 15 -10.10 36.41 24.29
CA ILE A 15 -11.34 35.90 23.69
C ILE A 15 -12.30 37.04 23.34
N ALA A 16 -12.39 38.09 24.17
CA ALA A 16 -13.23 39.25 23.89
C ALA A 16 -12.74 40.03 22.65
N ILE A 17 -11.42 40.21 22.52
CA ILE A 17 -10.80 40.88 21.36
C ILE A 17 -11.02 40.07 20.07
N LEU A 18 -10.81 38.75 20.12
CA LEU A 18 -11.06 37.86 18.99
C LEU A 18 -12.53 37.82 18.58
N THR A 19 -13.45 37.81 19.55
CA THR A 19 -14.89 37.84 19.29
C THR A 19 -15.32 39.16 18.65
N ALA A 20 -14.74 40.29 19.08
CA ALA A 20 -14.99 41.60 18.48
C ALA A 20 -14.43 41.68 17.05
N PHE A 21 -13.24 41.12 16.80
CA PHE A 21 -12.62 41.07 15.47
C PHE A 21 -13.44 40.20 14.50
N ALA A 22 -13.84 39.01 14.92
CA ALA A 22 -14.67 38.10 14.13
C ALA A 22 -16.04 38.72 13.78
N ARG A 23 -16.67 39.40 14.74
CA ARG A 23 -17.94 40.12 14.49
C ARG A 23 -17.79 41.26 13.51
N ARG A 24 -16.68 42.02 13.58
CA ARG A 24 -16.37 43.10 12.63
C ARG A 24 -16.16 42.55 11.21
N LYS A 25 -15.41 41.46 11.06
CA LYS A 25 -15.18 40.81 9.76
C LYS A 25 -16.46 40.21 9.17
N LYS A 26 -17.35 39.64 10.01
CA LYS A 26 -18.69 39.17 9.58
C LYS A 26 -19.57 40.32 9.08
N ALA A 27 -19.54 41.48 9.74
CA ALA A 27 -20.29 42.66 9.32
C ALA A 27 -19.73 43.29 8.02
N GLU A 28 -18.40 43.32 7.86
CA GLU A 28 -17.73 43.72 6.62
C GLU A 28 -18.04 42.75 5.47
N ALA A 29 -18.10 41.44 5.76
CA ALA A 29 -18.43 40.42 4.78
C ALA A 29 -19.89 40.50 4.29
N SER A 30 -20.82 40.78 5.22
CA SER A 30 -22.23 40.96 4.91
C SER A 30 -22.52 42.22 4.08
N LYS A 31 -21.75 43.31 4.27
CA LYS A 31 -21.89 44.54 3.48
C LYS A 31 -21.33 44.44 2.06
N LYS A 32 -20.44 43.49 1.78
CA LYS A 32 -19.77 43.33 0.48
C LYS A 32 -20.38 42.24 -0.43
N GLY A 33 -21.50 41.62 -0.04
CA GLY A 33 -22.22 40.66 -0.89
C GLY A 33 -21.35 39.47 -1.33
N LEU A 34 -20.81 38.72 -0.37
CA LEU A 34 -19.59 37.95 -0.60
C LEU A 34 -19.75 36.55 -1.18
N ARG A 35 -19.02 36.33 -2.29
CA ARG A 35 -18.62 35.04 -2.86
C ARG A 35 -17.56 34.35 -1.98
N ILE A 36 -17.52 33.02 -2.05
CA ILE A 36 -16.70 32.08 -1.24
C ILE A 36 -15.19 32.42 -1.18
N SER A 37 -14.64 33.15 -2.15
CA SER A 37 -13.19 33.42 -2.26
C SER A 37 -12.59 34.22 -1.10
N THR A 38 -13.24 35.26 -0.60
CA THR A 38 -12.67 36.13 0.45
C THR A 38 -12.75 35.50 1.85
N PHE A 39 -13.59 34.47 2.02
CA PHE A 39 -13.63 33.66 3.24
C PHE A 39 -12.39 32.75 3.34
N CYS A 40 -11.95 32.16 2.22
CA CYS A 40 -10.75 31.31 2.21
C CYS A 40 -9.45 32.13 2.42
N GLU A 41 -9.39 33.37 1.95
CA GLU A 41 -8.23 34.27 2.17
C GLU A 41 -8.00 34.56 3.67
N THR A 42 -9.08 34.83 4.41
CA THR A 42 -9.02 35.11 5.86
C THR A 42 -8.54 33.89 6.66
N LEU A 43 -8.84 32.67 6.20
CA LEU A 43 -8.41 31.42 6.84
C LEU A 43 -6.92 31.11 6.58
N ASN A 44 -6.40 31.52 5.42
CA ASN A 44 -4.98 31.37 5.10
C ASN A 44 -4.09 32.33 5.91
N GLU A 45 -4.57 33.54 6.24
CA GLU A 45 -3.86 34.45 7.15
C GLU A 45 -3.71 33.83 8.55
N LEU A 46 -4.77 33.25 9.12
CA LEU A 46 -4.73 32.56 10.41
C LEU A 46 -3.81 31.31 10.41
N ARG A 47 -3.60 30.68 9.25
CA ARG A 47 -2.70 29.53 9.09
C ARG A 47 -1.24 29.96 9.13
N ASN A 48 -0.90 31.10 8.55
CA ASN A 48 0.47 31.62 8.51
C ASN A 48 0.95 32.15 9.86
N GLU A 49 0.04 32.51 10.76
CA GLU A 49 0.36 32.99 12.12
C GLU A 49 0.50 31.86 13.16
N GLY A 50 0.33 30.58 12.77
CA GLY A 50 0.59 29.42 13.64
C GLY A 50 -0.58 28.99 14.55
N ASP A 51 -1.76 29.62 14.41
CA ASP A 51 -2.91 29.45 15.31
C ASP A 51 -4.00 28.49 14.78
N LEU A 52 -3.58 27.39 14.15
CA LEU A 52 -4.45 26.35 13.57
C LEU A 52 -5.42 25.69 14.57
N TRP A 53 -5.06 25.67 15.85
CA TRP A 53 -5.90 25.11 16.91
C TRP A 53 -7.11 26.01 17.25
N LEU A 54 -6.94 27.34 17.17
CA LEU A 54 -8.01 28.32 17.43
C LEU A 54 -9.08 28.27 16.33
N ALA A 55 -8.68 28.09 15.07
CA ALA A 55 -9.61 27.91 13.95
C ALA A 55 -10.48 26.64 14.16
N LYS A 56 -9.86 25.51 14.52
CA LYS A 56 -10.59 24.27 14.82
C LYS A 56 -11.55 24.38 16.01
N PHE A 57 -11.20 25.15 17.04
CA PHE A 57 -12.06 25.38 18.19
C PHE A 57 -13.29 26.22 17.84
N PHE A 58 -13.14 27.22 16.96
CA PHE A 58 -14.23 28.09 16.54
C PHE A 58 -15.26 27.37 15.65
N PHE A 59 -14.81 26.54 14.69
CA PHE A 59 -15.71 25.88 13.73
C PHE A 59 -16.40 24.62 14.25
N LYS A 60 -15.90 24.02 15.34
CA LYS A 60 -16.53 22.85 15.98
C LYS A 60 -17.87 23.19 16.66
N ASN A 61 -18.15 24.47 16.92
CA ASN A 61 -19.31 24.92 17.69
C ASN A 61 -20.33 25.75 16.88
N GLU A 62 -20.25 25.76 15.55
CA GLU A 62 -21.14 26.51 14.64
C GLU A 62 -21.87 25.56 13.66
N PRO A 63 -22.98 25.97 13.03
CA PRO A 63 -23.83 25.08 12.24
C PRO A 63 -23.13 24.54 10.98
N SER A 64 -23.62 23.37 10.55
CA SER A 64 -23.06 22.48 9.51
C SER A 64 -22.74 23.12 8.16
N SER A 65 -23.33 24.28 7.82
CA SER A 65 -23.04 25.00 6.58
C SER A 65 -21.65 25.64 6.55
N LEU A 66 -21.06 26.02 7.70
CA LEU A 66 -19.71 26.59 7.77
C LEU A 66 -18.60 25.53 7.73
N MET A 67 -18.87 24.33 8.27
CA MET A 67 -18.00 23.16 8.11
C MET A 67 -17.85 22.74 6.64
N ALA A 68 -18.93 22.85 5.86
CA ALA A 68 -18.86 22.58 4.43
C ALA A 68 -17.96 23.56 3.67
N VAL A 69 -17.87 24.82 4.11
CA VAL A 69 -16.95 25.82 3.53
C VAL A 69 -15.51 25.57 3.98
N TRP A 70 -15.30 25.11 5.22
CA TRP A 70 -13.99 24.67 5.72
C TRP A 70 -13.40 23.52 4.88
N ASP A 71 -14.22 22.51 4.56
CA ASP A 71 -13.81 21.38 3.71
C ASP A 71 -13.55 21.83 2.26
N HIS A 72 -14.23 22.88 1.80
CA HIS A 72 -14.02 23.44 0.45
C HIS A 72 -12.72 24.24 0.32
N CYS A 73 -12.35 25.03 1.34
CA CYS A 73 -11.10 25.80 1.32
C CYS A 73 -9.84 24.96 1.61
N THR A 74 -9.97 23.78 2.24
CA THR A 74 -8.85 22.91 2.61
C THR A 74 -8.46 21.88 1.54
N CYS A 75 -9.25 21.78 0.47
CA CYS A 75 -9.06 20.84 -0.65
C CYS A 75 -8.87 21.53 -2.01
N ASN A 76 -7.95 22.50 -2.14
CA ASN A 76 -7.29 22.78 -3.43
C ASN A 76 -6.18 23.85 -3.28
N PRO A 77 -4.92 23.58 -3.60
CA PRO A 77 -3.94 24.62 -3.86
C PRO A 77 -3.86 24.81 -5.38
N ASP A 78 -4.86 25.43 -5.99
CA ASP A 78 -4.71 26.08 -7.31
C ASP A 78 -5.97 26.87 -7.66
N TYR A 79 -5.95 28.14 -7.28
CA TYR A 79 -6.76 29.18 -7.91
C TYR A 79 -5.85 30.40 -8.09
N SER A 80 -5.19 30.48 -9.24
CA SER A 80 -4.75 31.77 -9.77
C SER A 80 -5.21 31.89 -11.22
N SER A 81 -6.02 32.91 -11.43
CA SER A 81 -6.56 33.36 -12.70
C SER A 81 -5.48 33.75 -13.72
N GLN A 82 -5.87 33.58 -14.99
CA GLN A 82 -5.35 34.17 -16.23
C GLN A 82 -4.43 33.26 -17.06
N GLY A 83 -4.89 32.99 -18.29
CA GLY A 83 -4.37 31.95 -19.15
C GLY A 83 -3.24 32.39 -20.07
N LEU A 84 -2.53 31.38 -20.58
CA LEU A 84 -1.90 31.32 -21.90
C LEU A 84 -1.43 29.88 -22.11
N CYS A 85 -1.89 29.26 -23.19
CA CYS A 85 -1.48 27.91 -23.60
C CYS A 85 -0.08 27.94 -24.21
N LEU A 86 0.85 27.10 -23.73
CA LEU A 86 1.94 26.50 -24.52
C LEU A 86 2.37 25.14 -23.91
N PRO A 87 2.96 24.22 -24.69
CA PRO A 87 2.82 22.78 -24.49
C PRO A 87 4.00 22.08 -23.79
N ALA A 88 3.69 20.85 -23.36
CA ALA A 88 4.53 19.71 -23.04
C ALA A 88 5.36 19.71 -21.74
N ASP A 89 5.13 18.64 -20.99
CA ASP A 89 6.00 18.02 -19.98
C ASP A 89 6.39 18.85 -18.76
N HIS A 90 5.53 18.78 -17.74
CA HIS A 90 5.88 18.29 -16.40
C HIS A 90 4.64 18.44 -15.50
N ASN A 91 4.17 17.36 -14.89
CA ASN A 91 3.14 17.45 -13.86
C ASN A 91 3.52 16.57 -12.66
N PRO A 92 3.99 17.15 -11.54
CA PRO A 92 4.26 16.42 -10.31
C PRO A 92 3.21 16.74 -9.24
N THR A 93 1.91 16.54 -9.48
CA THR A 93 0.90 16.38 -8.42
C THR A 93 -0.43 15.91 -9.01
N GLY A 94 -0.53 14.63 -9.33
CA GLY A 94 -1.79 13.97 -9.68
C GLY A 94 -2.20 13.01 -8.60
N THR A 95 -3.43 13.12 -8.10
CA THR A 95 -4.13 12.10 -7.34
C THR A 95 -4.03 10.75 -8.07
N GLN A 96 -3.11 9.87 -7.62
CA GLN A 96 -2.79 8.60 -8.30
C GLN A 96 -3.91 7.53 -8.24
N GLY A 97 -5.12 7.89 -7.80
CA GLY A 97 -6.15 6.94 -7.38
C GLY A 97 -7.06 6.37 -8.46
N SER A 98 -7.34 7.06 -9.58
CA SER A 98 -8.54 6.75 -10.38
C SER A 98 -8.34 6.21 -11.80
N ARG A 99 -7.24 6.52 -12.50
CA ARG A 99 -7.08 6.12 -13.92
C ARG A 99 -6.57 4.67 -14.05
N PRO A 100 -7.20 3.76 -14.82
CA PRO A 100 -6.68 2.41 -15.08
C PRO A 100 -5.21 2.42 -15.53
N LEU A 101 -4.48 1.34 -15.23
CA LEU A 101 -3.10 1.20 -15.74
C LEU A 101 -3.15 1.03 -17.27
N PRO A 102 -2.23 1.66 -18.04
CA PRO A 102 -2.19 1.51 -19.49
C PRO A 102 -1.96 0.05 -19.89
N LEU A 103 -2.90 -0.52 -20.65
CA LEU A 103 -2.91 -1.93 -21.01
C LEU A 103 -1.64 -2.38 -21.73
N GLN A 104 -1.14 -1.57 -22.66
CA GLN A 104 0.08 -1.86 -23.39
C GLN A 104 1.30 -1.99 -22.47
N GLU A 105 1.39 -1.15 -21.44
CA GLU A 105 2.48 -1.22 -20.46
C GLU A 105 2.33 -2.43 -19.52
N ILE A 106 1.10 -2.80 -19.16
CA ILE A 106 0.83 -4.06 -18.45
C ILE A 106 1.34 -5.23 -19.28
N LYS A 107 0.95 -5.33 -20.56
CA LYS A 107 1.37 -6.41 -21.46
C LYS A 107 2.90 -6.50 -21.58
N MET A 108 3.60 -5.37 -21.67
CA MET A 108 5.07 -5.36 -21.70
C MET A 108 5.69 -5.94 -20.43
N THR A 109 5.11 -5.66 -19.25
CA THR A 109 5.63 -6.13 -17.97
C THR A 109 5.23 -7.57 -17.70
N MET A 110 3.93 -7.84 -17.77
CA MET A 110 3.32 -9.11 -17.38
C MET A 110 3.43 -10.16 -18.49
N GLY A 111 3.58 -9.77 -19.76
CA GLY A 111 3.69 -10.67 -20.90
C GLY A 111 2.34 -11.21 -21.38
N GLU A 112 2.33 -11.69 -22.63
CA GLU A 112 1.19 -12.36 -23.24
C GLU A 112 0.99 -13.77 -22.67
N LYS A 113 -0.25 -14.26 -22.72
CA LYS A 113 -0.61 -15.59 -22.24
C LYS A 113 0.14 -16.68 -23.04
N VAL A 114 0.76 -17.64 -22.36
CA VAL A 114 1.28 -18.86 -23.01
C VAL A 114 0.13 -19.83 -23.28
N ALA A 115 0.14 -20.48 -24.44
CA ALA A 115 -0.84 -21.51 -24.79
C ALA A 115 -0.84 -22.65 -23.75
N GLY A 116 -2.03 -23.07 -23.31
CA GLY A 116 -2.19 -24.13 -22.32
C GLY A 116 -2.06 -23.69 -20.86
N SER A 117 -1.75 -22.41 -20.58
CA SER A 117 -1.82 -21.88 -19.21
C SER A 117 -3.25 -21.69 -18.73
N CYS A 118 -3.45 -21.70 -17.41
CA CYS A 118 -4.75 -21.67 -16.75
C CYS A 118 -5.63 -22.89 -17.07
N ALA A 119 -5.00 -24.04 -17.33
CA ALA A 119 -5.69 -25.29 -17.65
C ALA A 119 -5.57 -26.36 -16.55
N LYS A 120 -4.88 -26.05 -15.44
CA LYS A 120 -4.65 -27.01 -14.35
C LYS A 120 -4.91 -26.40 -12.97
N ARG A 121 -5.33 -27.27 -12.05
CA ARG A 121 -5.36 -26.99 -10.61
C ARG A 121 -4.16 -27.65 -9.96
N MET A 122 -3.28 -26.85 -9.38
CA MET A 122 -2.15 -27.32 -8.58
C MET A 122 -2.69 -27.69 -7.21
N SER A 123 -2.49 -28.93 -6.76
CA SER A 123 -3.05 -29.41 -5.49
C SER A 123 -1.97 -30.07 -4.66
N TRP A 124 -1.99 -29.79 -3.37
CA TRP A 124 -1.11 -30.38 -2.37
C TRP A 124 -1.94 -30.86 -1.19
N THR A 125 -1.57 -32.03 -0.68
CA THR A 125 -1.96 -32.54 0.64
C THR A 125 -0.68 -32.88 1.40
N SER A 126 -0.76 -33.01 2.72
CA SER A 126 0.36 -33.17 3.66
C SER A 126 1.33 -34.35 3.36
N ASN A 127 2.10 -34.25 2.28
CA ASN A 127 3.11 -35.19 1.81
C ASN A 127 4.24 -34.42 1.12
N GLY A 128 5.29 -34.09 1.89
CA GLY A 128 6.44 -33.35 1.39
C GLY A 128 6.11 -31.94 0.90
N ASN A 129 7.12 -31.24 0.39
CA ASN A 129 6.95 -29.90 -0.18
C ASN A 129 6.30 -29.97 -1.58
N SER A 130 5.63 -28.90 -2.00
CA SER A 130 5.08 -28.76 -3.35
C SER A 130 5.45 -27.41 -3.95
N PHE A 131 6.12 -27.45 -5.10
CA PHE A 131 6.54 -26.27 -5.86
C PHE A 131 5.86 -26.21 -7.23
N ASP A 132 4.70 -26.87 -7.35
CA ASP A 132 3.91 -26.85 -8.57
C ASP A 132 3.63 -25.41 -9.00
N ARG A 133 3.77 -25.16 -10.29
CA ARG A 133 3.55 -23.85 -10.91
C ARG A 133 2.81 -23.96 -12.23
N ASP A 134 2.06 -22.91 -12.57
CA ASP A 134 1.52 -22.67 -13.90
C ASP A 134 2.24 -21.47 -14.54
N ALA A 135 2.83 -21.68 -15.73
CA ALA A 135 3.56 -20.65 -16.44
C ALA A 135 2.56 -19.84 -17.29
N LEU A 136 2.17 -18.67 -16.77
CA LEU A 136 1.11 -17.85 -17.36
C LEU A 136 1.60 -17.06 -18.58
N SER A 137 2.83 -16.55 -18.47
CA SER A 137 3.54 -15.79 -19.51
C SER A 137 5.04 -16.14 -19.46
N PRO A 138 5.88 -15.61 -20.37
CA PRO A 138 7.33 -15.74 -20.26
C PRO A 138 7.94 -15.16 -18.97
N TYR A 139 7.21 -14.27 -18.26
CA TYR A 139 7.72 -13.55 -17.10
C TYR A 139 6.96 -13.87 -15.81
N VAL A 140 5.74 -14.42 -15.90
CA VAL A 140 4.84 -14.61 -14.76
C VAL A 140 4.51 -16.09 -14.59
N ASN A 141 4.78 -16.58 -13.38
CA ASN A 141 4.37 -17.90 -12.93
C ASN A 141 3.39 -17.76 -11.77
N LEU A 142 2.36 -18.61 -11.73
CA LEU A 142 1.50 -18.78 -10.57
C LEU A 142 1.95 -20.02 -9.81
N TYR A 143 2.25 -19.89 -8.52
CA TYR A 143 2.80 -20.98 -7.71
C TYR A 143 1.84 -21.44 -6.62
N ASN A 144 1.87 -22.74 -6.35
CA ASN A 144 1.35 -23.32 -5.12
C ASN A 144 2.31 -23.05 -3.94
N ASN A 145 3.60 -23.37 -4.12
CA ASN A 145 4.71 -23.04 -3.22
C ASN A 145 4.46 -23.34 -1.72
N VAL A 146 4.23 -24.62 -1.42
CA VAL A 146 4.23 -25.16 -0.06
C VAL A 146 5.66 -25.61 0.28
N TRP A 147 6.47 -24.68 0.75
CA TRP A 147 7.90 -24.87 0.96
C TRP A 147 8.27 -25.40 2.36
N LYS A 148 7.37 -25.23 3.35
CA LYS A 148 7.56 -25.69 4.72
C LYS A 148 6.48 -26.68 5.15
N ALA A 149 6.22 -27.67 4.29
CA ALA A 149 5.23 -28.72 4.56
C ALA A 149 5.49 -29.47 5.87
N THR A 150 6.75 -29.64 6.25
CA THR A 150 7.16 -30.31 7.51
C THR A 150 6.69 -29.59 8.77
N ALA A 151 6.31 -28.32 8.67
CA ALA A 151 5.75 -27.56 9.78
C ALA A 151 4.21 -27.68 9.87
N THR A 152 3.59 -28.53 9.04
CA THR A 152 2.14 -28.80 9.04
C THR A 152 1.83 -30.18 9.62
N ARG A 153 0.56 -30.39 9.98
CA ARG A 153 0.02 -31.70 10.39
C ARG A 153 -0.63 -32.41 9.20
N GLU A 154 -0.89 -33.70 9.39
CA GLU A 154 -1.73 -34.49 8.50
C GLU A 154 -3.07 -33.81 8.20
N LEU A 155 -3.61 -34.09 7.01
CA LEU A 155 -4.85 -33.50 6.48
C LEU A 155 -4.76 -31.99 6.22
N SER A 156 -3.56 -31.42 6.21
CA SER A 156 -3.34 -30.11 5.62
C SER A 156 -3.46 -30.21 4.10
N SER A 157 -4.03 -29.19 3.48
CA SER A 157 -4.20 -29.12 2.03
C SER A 157 -4.17 -27.70 1.51
N GLN A 158 -3.76 -27.56 0.25
CA GLN A 158 -3.79 -26.31 -0.48
C GLN A 158 -3.98 -26.61 -1.96
N SER A 159 -4.83 -25.85 -2.63
CA SER A 159 -4.92 -25.85 -4.08
C SER A 159 -4.88 -24.44 -4.63
N VAL A 160 -4.27 -24.29 -5.80
CA VAL A 160 -4.12 -23.03 -6.51
C VAL A 160 -4.53 -23.24 -7.96
N GLU A 161 -5.31 -22.31 -8.50
CA GLU A 161 -5.82 -22.37 -9.86
C GLU A 161 -5.82 -20.97 -10.47
N CYS A 162 -5.27 -20.86 -11.69
CA CYS A 162 -5.52 -19.69 -12.51
C CYS A 162 -6.93 -19.78 -13.09
N ILE A 163 -7.75 -18.76 -12.85
CA ILE A 163 -9.12 -18.66 -13.38
C ILE A 163 -9.07 -18.06 -14.78
N ASP A 164 -8.30 -16.98 -14.95
CA ASP A 164 -8.10 -16.34 -16.25
C ASP A 164 -6.80 -15.53 -16.26
N TYR A 165 -6.21 -15.42 -17.45
CA TYR A 165 -5.05 -14.59 -17.70
C TYR A 165 -5.15 -13.98 -19.10
N GLN A 166 -5.56 -12.72 -19.16
CA GLN A 166 -5.79 -12.02 -20.41
C GLN A 166 -5.13 -10.65 -20.36
N GLU A 167 -4.33 -10.33 -21.38
CA GLU A 167 -3.67 -9.03 -21.54
C GLU A 167 -2.81 -8.60 -20.33
N GLY A 168 -2.19 -9.58 -19.65
CA GLY A 168 -1.39 -9.35 -18.44
C GLY A 168 -2.20 -9.11 -17.16
N ILE A 169 -3.53 -9.28 -17.21
CA ILE A 169 -4.42 -9.23 -16.06
C ILE A 169 -4.69 -10.66 -15.60
N LEU A 170 -4.36 -10.94 -14.34
CA LEU A 170 -4.52 -12.25 -13.74
C LEU A 170 -5.72 -12.31 -12.79
N LEU A 171 -6.52 -13.36 -12.92
CA LEU A 171 -7.51 -13.83 -11.96
C LEU A 171 -7.10 -15.23 -11.49
N TRP A 172 -7.05 -15.44 -10.18
CA TRP A 172 -6.65 -16.73 -9.62
C TRP A 172 -7.27 -16.95 -8.24
N SER A 173 -7.24 -18.19 -7.77
CA SER A 173 -7.74 -18.58 -6.46
C SER A 173 -6.79 -19.52 -5.75
N SER A 174 -6.76 -19.44 -4.43
CA SER A 174 -6.21 -20.47 -3.56
C SER A 174 -7.25 -20.92 -2.55
N LYS A 175 -7.51 -22.22 -2.47
CA LYS A 175 -8.28 -22.84 -1.39
C LYS A 175 -7.33 -23.60 -0.50
N PHE A 176 -7.41 -23.39 0.81
CA PHE A 176 -6.46 -23.96 1.74
C PHE A 176 -7.11 -24.36 3.06
N ASP A 177 -6.50 -25.35 3.71
CA ASP A 177 -6.75 -25.78 5.07
C ASP A 177 -5.41 -26.23 5.65
N ILE A 178 -4.76 -25.33 6.37
CA ILE A 178 -3.45 -25.55 6.98
C ILE A 178 -3.65 -25.82 8.46
N LYS A 179 -3.06 -26.90 8.95
CA LYS A 179 -3.05 -27.26 10.37
C LYS A 179 -1.61 -27.18 10.85
N SER A 180 -1.27 -26.18 11.65
CA SER A 180 0.10 -26.02 12.15
C SER A 180 0.52 -27.22 13.00
N ALA A 181 1.77 -27.68 12.82
CA ALA A 181 2.40 -28.59 13.77
C ALA A 181 2.66 -27.87 15.10
N SER A 182 2.75 -28.66 16.18
CA SER A 182 3.00 -28.16 17.53
C SER A 182 4.31 -27.38 17.58
N GLY A 183 4.28 -26.15 18.10
CA GLY A 183 5.46 -25.29 18.21
C GLY A 183 5.89 -24.65 16.89
N GLN A 184 5.05 -24.72 15.85
CA GLN A 184 5.28 -24.11 14.53
C GLN A 184 4.24 -23.05 14.18
N GLU A 185 3.49 -22.55 15.17
CA GLU A 185 2.36 -21.64 14.96
C GLU A 185 2.78 -20.30 14.34
N SER A 186 4.01 -19.85 14.57
CA SER A 186 4.60 -18.64 13.98
C SER A 186 5.42 -18.89 12.71
N GLN A 187 5.42 -20.12 12.18
CA GLN A 187 6.17 -20.48 10.98
C GLN A 187 5.26 -20.38 9.74
N VAL A 188 5.66 -19.64 8.72
CA VAL A 188 4.99 -19.69 7.40
C VAL A 188 5.14 -21.08 6.79
N LYS A 189 4.05 -21.61 6.22
CA LYS A 189 3.96 -22.95 5.63
C LYS A 189 4.08 -22.92 4.10
N SER A 190 3.49 -21.90 3.49
CA SER A 190 3.43 -21.73 2.05
C SER A 190 3.35 -20.25 1.69
N TYR A 191 3.75 -19.91 0.47
CA TYR A 191 3.52 -18.60 -0.15
C TYR A 191 2.96 -18.79 -1.56
N SER A 192 1.65 -19.06 -1.65
CA SER A 192 0.99 -19.16 -2.96
C SER A 192 0.90 -17.76 -3.57
N ASN A 193 1.50 -17.59 -4.75
CA ASN A 193 1.68 -16.26 -5.33
C ASN A 193 1.74 -16.26 -6.86
N ALA A 194 1.37 -15.12 -7.43
CA ALA A 194 1.77 -14.77 -8.79
C ALA A 194 3.12 -14.07 -8.72
N ALA A 195 4.17 -14.70 -9.26
CA ALA A 195 5.51 -14.15 -9.26
C ALA A 195 5.94 -13.72 -10.66
N TRP A 196 6.31 -12.46 -10.79
CA TRP A 196 7.01 -11.93 -11.94
C TRP A 196 8.52 -12.05 -11.74
N ALA A 197 9.22 -12.54 -12.76
CA ALA A 197 10.68 -12.65 -12.81
C ALA A 197 11.16 -12.38 -14.25
N GLY A 198 11.11 -11.11 -14.64
CA GLY A 198 11.66 -10.64 -15.91
C GLY A 198 13.16 -10.34 -15.83
N LYS A 199 13.66 -9.52 -16.77
CA LYS A 199 14.99 -8.93 -16.63
C LYS A 199 14.97 -7.95 -15.44
N PRO A 200 15.92 -8.04 -14.49
CA PRO A 200 16.00 -7.11 -13.37
C PRO A 200 16.07 -5.65 -13.82
N VAL A 201 15.34 -4.79 -13.13
CA VAL A 201 15.22 -3.36 -13.45
C VAL A 201 15.89 -2.54 -12.37
N GLN A 202 16.87 -1.72 -12.73
CA GLN A 202 17.63 -0.94 -11.77
C GLN A 202 16.74 0.11 -11.10
N ILE A 203 16.77 0.21 -9.77
CA ILE A 203 15.87 1.10 -9.02
C ILE A 203 15.94 2.53 -9.51
N ARG A 204 17.14 3.09 -9.73
CA ARG A 204 17.32 4.46 -10.24
C ARG A 204 16.67 4.67 -11.61
N SER A 205 16.65 3.66 -12.50
CA SER A 205 16.07 3.78 -13.84
C SER A 205 14.56 3.58 -13.86
N ILE A 206 13.95 3.06 -12.80
CA ILE A 206 12.50 2.84 -12.74
C ILE A 206 11.76 4.17 -12.92
N SER A 207 11.08 4.29 -14.04
CA SER A 207 10.18 5.40 -14.36
C SER A 207 8.76 5.11 -13.89
N ARG A 208 8.37 3.83 -13.86
CA ARG A 208 7.05 3.39 -13.42
C ARG A 208 7.11 2.03 -12.77
N PHE A 209 6.69 1.98 -11.51
CA PHE A 209 6.39 0.74 -10.80
C PHE A 209 5.03 0.92 -10.12
N SER A 210 3.99 0.27 -10.62
CA SER A 210 2.62 0.41 -10.13
C SER A 210 1.85 -0.89 -10.22
N SER A 211 0.98 -1.13 -9.23
CA SER A 211 0.15 -2.33 -9.18
C SER A 211 -1.31 -2.00 -8.90
N VAL A 212 -2.19 -2.85 -9.42
CA VAL A 212 -3.61 -2.93 -9.06
C VAL A 212 -3.88 -4.35 -8.63
N TRP A 213 -4.37 -4.52 -7.39
CA TRP A 213 -4.66 -5.82 -6.81
C TRP A 213 -6.01 -5.80 -6.09
N LYS A 214 -6.96 -6.56 -6.61
CA LYS A 214 -8.30 -6.76 -6.05
C LYS A 214 -8.43 -8.19 -5.58
N TRP A 215 -8.64 -8.37 -4.28
CA TRP A 215 -8.71 -9.68 -3.67
C TRP A 215 -9.80 -9.76 -2.60
N SER A 216 -10.17 -10.97 -2.21
CA SER A 216 -11.08 -11.25 -1.11
C SER A 216 -10.70 -12.57 -0.44
N LEU A 217 -10.92 -12.65 0.87
CA LEU A 217 -10.91 -13.90 1.62
C LEU A 217 -12.35 -14.32 1.91
N LEU A 218 -12.65 -15.60 1.69
CA LEU A 218 -13.96 -16.21 1.91
C LEU A 218 -13.81 -17.46 2.76
N ASN A 219 -14.89 -17.84 3.47
CA ASN A 219 -14.95 -19.06 4.28
C ASN A 219 -13.80 -19.16 5.29
N GLU A 220 -13.39 -18.03 5.86
CA GLU A 220 -12.29 -17.94 6.81
C GLU A 220 -12.63 -18.69 8.10
N SER A 221 -11.75 -19.60 8.53
CA SER A 221 -11.86 -20.16 9.87
C SER A 221 -11.58 -19.10 10.94
N PRO A 222 -12.17 -19.18 12.14
CA PRO A 222 -11.93 -18.20 13.22
C PRO A 222 -10.46 -18.07 13.64
N LYS A 223 -9.66 -19.12 13.42
CA LYS A 223 -8.23 -19.18 13.78
C LYS A 223 -7.30 -18.85 12.60
N LEU A 224 -7.83 -18.31 11.51
CA LEU A 224 -7.03 -18.05 10.31
C LEU A 224 -5.89 -17.06 10.60
N VAL A 225 -4.64 -17.51 10.48
CA VAL A 225 -3.43 -16.69 10.57
C VAL A 225 -2.74 -16.71 9.21
N LEU A 226 -2.76 -15.56 8.53
CA LEU A 226 -2.08 -15.33 7.26
C LEU A 226 -1.70 -13.85 7.11
N ASP A 227 -0.88 -13.57 6.10
CA ASP A 227 -0.85 -12.26 5.46
C ASP A 227 -1.25 -12.33 3.99
N VAL A 228 -1.58 -11.17 3.44
CA VAL A 228 -1.72 -10.95 2.00
C VAL A 228 -0.65 -9.95 1.62
N SER A 229 0.33 -10.33 0.81
CA SER A 229 1.54 -9.54 0.65
C SER A 229 2.08 -9.50 -0.78
N PHE A 230 2.63 -8.35 -1.13
CA PHE A 230 3.68 -8.28 -2.13
C PHE A 230 5.00 -8.70 -1.51
N ASP A 231 5.83 -9.36 -2.31
CA ASP A 231 7.17 -9.81 -1.93
C ASP A 231 8.15 -9.45 -3.05
N ILE A 232 9.01 -8.46 -2.82
CA ILE A 232 9.91 -7.87 -3.81
C ILE A 232 11.35 -8.20 -3.41
N PHE A 233 12.03 -9.00 -4.22
CA PHE A 233 13.46 -9.22 -4.03
C PHE A 233 14.28 -8.23 -4.82
N LEU A 234 15.27 -7.66 -4.14
CA LEU A 234 16.30 -6.83 -4.72
C LEU A 234 17.60 -7.62 -4.89
N THR A 235 18.46 -7.17 -5.79
CA THR A 235 19.79 -7.73 -6.01
C THR A 235 20.77 -6.65 -6.45
N ASP A 236 22.05 -6.85 -6.16
CA ASP A 236 23.15 -6.04 -6.70
C ASP A 236 23.63 -6.54 -8.07
N ASN A 237 23.21 -7.73 -8.48
CA ASN A 237 23.64 -8.36 -9.72
C ASN A 237 22.53 -8.26 -10.80
N PRO A 238 22.74 -7.52 -11.90
CA PRO A 238 21.74 -7.38 -12.97
C PRO A 238 21.40 -8.71 -13.67
N ASP A 239 22.24 -9.73 -13.52
CA ASP A 239 22.06 -11.07 -14.10
C ASP A 239 21.51 -12.09 -13.09
N CYS A 240 21.26 -11.68 -11.84
CA CYS A 240 20.62 -12.53 -10.85
C CYS A 240 19.18 -12.87 -11.25
N ARG A 241 18.81 -14.14 -11.12
CA ARG A 241 17.48 -14.70 -11.45
C ARG A 241 16.95 -15.63 -10.36
N SER A 242 17.62 -15.74 -9.22
CA SER A 242 17.21 -16.56 -8.07
C SER A 242 17.34 -15.78 -6.77
N GLN A 243 16.57 -16.19 -5.75
CA GLN A 243 16.64 -15.58 -4.42
C GLN A 243 18.00 -15.78 -3.73
N ASP A 244 18.81 -16.75 -4.17
CA ASP A 244 20.14 -17.01 -3.59
C ASP A 244 21.11 -15.84 -3.75
N CYS A 245 20.90 -15.01 -4.79
CA CYS A 245 21.69 -13.79 -5.04
C CYS A 245 20.89 -12.51 -4.73
N ALA A 246 19.81 -12.62 -3.95
CA ALA A 246 19.10 -11.46 -3.45
C ALA A 246 19.95 -10.70 -2.42
N SER A 247 19.96 -9.37 -2.51
CA SER A 247 20.57 -8.49 -1.52
C SER A 247 19.60 -8.17 -0.38
N ARG A 248 18.29 -8.19 -0.67
CA ARG A 248 17.22 -7.78 0.24
C ARG A 248 15.87 -8.30 -0.22
N GLU A 249 14.97 -8.43 0.74
CA GLU A 249 13.55 -8.64 0.54
C GLU A 249 12.74 -7.42 1.03
N ILE A 250 11.76 -6.98 0.26
CA ILE A 250 10.82 -5.93 0.62
C ILE A 250 9.41 -6.48 0.52
N MET A 251 8.75 -6.63 1.66
CA MET A 251 7.36 -7.05 1.70
C MET A 251 6.41 -5.87 1.88
N ILE A 252 5.24 -5.92 1.25
CA ILE A 252 4.16 -4.97 1.46
C ILE A 252 2.88 -5.75 1.75
N TRP A 253 2.56 -5.85 3.04
CA TRP A 253 1.40 -6.58 3.53
C TRP A 253 0.16 -5.72 3.38
N LEU A 254 -0.78 -6.16 2.56
CA LEU A 254 -2.10 -5.55 2.40
C LEU A 254 -3.09 -5.97 3.50
N ALA A 255 -2.79 -7.06 4.20
CA ALA A 255 -3.54 -7.52 5.37
C ALA A 255 -2.66 -8.43 6.22
N ALA A 256 -2.93 -8.46 7.53
CA ALA A 256 -2.44 -9.45 8.48
C ALA A 256 -3.64 -9.95 9.30
N THR A 257 -3.82 -11.26 9.44
CA THR A 257 -4.94 -11.82 10.21
C THR A 257 -4.46 -12.43 11.52
N ASN A 258 -5.27 -12.30 12.57
CA ASN A 258 -5.10 -12.97 13.86
C ASN A 258 -3.67 -12.95 14.44
N GLY A 259 -2.96 -11.83 14.27
CA GLY A 259 -1.64 -11.64 14.85
C GLY A 259 -0.47 -12.19 14.02
N ALA A 260 -0.67 -12.47 12.72
CA ALA A 260 0.45 -12.62 11.78
C ALA A 260 1.39 -11.40 11.88
N ARG A 261 2.70 -11.65 11.91
CA ARG A 261 3.73 -10.60 12.10
C ARG A 261 4.91 -10.79 11.15
N PRO A 262 5.48 -9.70 10.63
CA PRO A 262 6.70 -9.77 9.85
C PRO A 262 7.91 -10.06 10.75
N ALA A 263 9.03 -10.41 10.12
CA ALA A 263 10.29 -10.61 10.82
C ALA A 263 10.81 -9.31 11.45
N GLY A 264 11.40 -9.43 12.64
CA GLY A 264 12.11 -8.33 13.29
C GLY A 264 11.22 -7.39 14.10
N LYS A 265 11.43 -6.08 13.95
CA LYS A 265 10.76 -5.04 14.77
C LYS A 265 10.42 -3.79 13.95
N GLN A 266 9.44 -3.02 14.41
CA GLN A 266 9.13 -1.71 13.84
C GLN A 266 10.32 -0.76 13.97
N VAL A 267 10.60 0.01 12.90
CA VAL A 267 11.75 0.92 12.82
C VAL A 267 11.40 2.36 12.43
N ASN A 268 10.20 2.61 11.89
CA ASN A 268 9.76 3.96 11.54
C ASN A 268 9.05 4.66 12.72
N GLN A 269 9.18 5.98 12.80
CA GLN A 269 8.46 6.83 13.76
C GLN A 269 7.15 7.37 13.20
N SER A 270 6.98 7.37 11.88
CA SER A 270 5.80 7.89 11.19
C SER A 270 5.45 6.98 10.02
N PRO A 271 4.15 6.78 9.72
CA PRO A 271 3.72 5.86 8.67
C PRO A 271 4.27 6.22 7.29
N ILE A 272 4.56 5.18 6.50
CA ILE A 272 4.86 5.29 5.08
C ILE A 272 3.56 5.18 4.30
N ILE A 273 3.32 6.12 3.37
CA ILE A 273 2.13 6.12 2.52
C ILE A 273 2.44 5.46 1.18
N VAL A 274 1.69 4.41 0.83
CA VAL A 274 1.78 3.74 -0.48
C VAL A 274 0.38 3.62 -1.07
N GLY A 275 0.15 4.28 -2.22
CA GLY A 275 -1.16 4.25 -2.88
C GLY A 275 -2.29 4.84 -2.03
N GLY A 276 -1.99 5.79 -1.15
CA GLY A 276 -2.94 6.38 -0.21
C GLY A 276 -3.21 5.55 1.06
N ASN A 277 -2.55 4.40 1.21
CA ASN A 277 -2.68 3.51 2.37
C ASN A 277 -1.49 3.71 3.32
N SER A 278 -1.71 3.52 4.61
CA SER A 278 -0.77 3.85 5.68
C SER A 278 -0.13 2.59 6.26
N PHE A 279 1.19 2.54 6.27
CA PHE A 279 1.96 1.38 6.72
C PHE A 279 3.01 1.73 7.77
N ASP A 280 3.16 0.85 8.74
CA ASP A 280 4.35 0.79 9.59
C ASP A 280 5.43 -0.05 8.93
N LEU A 281 6.68 0.33 9.14
CA LEU A 281 7.85 -0.35 8.58
C LEU A 281 8.53 -1.19 9.65
N TRP A 282 8.69 -2.47 9.36
CA TRP A 282 9.43 -3.44 10.15
C TRP A 282 10.72 -3.82 9.45
N ALA A 283 11.77 -4.06 10.22
CA ALA A 283 13.06 -4.53 9.71
C ALA A 283 13.51 -5.78 10.46
N GLY A 284 13.91 -6.80 9.72
CA GLY A 284 14.37 -8.08 10.22
C GLY A 284 15.40 -8.73 9.29
N VAL A 285 15.72 -10.00 9.58
CA VAL A 285 16.62 -10.82 8.77
C VAL A 285 16.06 -12.23 8.65
N VAL A 286 15.91 -12.72 7.42
CA VAL A 286 15.46 -14.08 7.08
C VAL A 286 16.35 -14.58 5.94
N GLY A 287 17.60 -14.95 6.26
CA GLY A 287 18.64 -15.22 5.25
C GLY A 287 19.21 -13.95 4.62
N VAL A 288 18.34 -13.02 4.20
CA VAL A 288 18.68 -11.66 3.74
C VAL A 288 18.03 -10.60 4.65
N SER A 289 18.42 -9.33 4.48
CA SER A 289 17.71 -8.23 5.15
C SER A 289 16.28 -8.12 4.61
N VAL A 290 15.30 -8.05 5.50
CA VAL A 290 13.88 -7.94 5.14
C VAL A 290 13.31 -6.63 5.66
N LEU A 291 12.61 -5.90 4.80
CA LEU A 291 11.83 -4.71 5.15
C LEU A 291 10.35 -5.00 4.87
N SER A 292 9.51 -5.02 5.89
CA SER A 292 8.08 -5.33 5.73
C SER A 292 7.23 -4.12 6.08
N LEU A 293 6.42 -3.66 5.14
CA LEU A 293 5.39 -2.66 5.34
C LEU A 293 4.09 -3.37 5.75
N ILE A 294 3.56 -3.06 6.93
CA ILE A 294 2.32 -3.65 7.48
C ILE A 294 1.28 -2.54 7.75
N PRO A 295 -0.03 -2.75 7.55
CA PRO A 295 -1.02 -1.72 7.82
C PRO A 295 -0.91 -1.22 9.26
N CYS A 296 -0.95 0.11 9.45
CA CYS A 296 -0.87 0.71 10.80
C CYS A 296 -2.03 0.25 11.71
N ASP A 297 -3.20 0.04 11.13
CA ASP A 297 -4.33 -0.58 11.82
C ASP A 297 -4.30 -2.10 11.57
N PRO A 298 -4.10 -2.93 12.62
CA PRO A 298 -4.00 -4.38 12.47
C PRO A 298 -5.30 -5.05 12.00
N GLN A 299 -6.44 -4.35 12.01
CA GLN A 299 -7.71 -4.84 11.46
C GLN A 299 -7.90 -4.45 9.99
N GLN A 300 -7.06 -3.55 9.47
CA GLN A 300 -7.21 -3.05 8.13
C GLN A 300 -6.80 -4.09 7.08
N ARG A 301 -7.67 -4.27 6.09
CA ARG A 301 -7.43 -5.11 4.91
C ARG A 301 -7.57 -4.25 3.65
N TYR A 302 -6.49 -4.04 2.91
CA TYR A 302 -6.48 -3.29 1.65
C TYR A 302 -6.88 -4.20 0.48
N THR A 303 -8.15 -4.59 0.42
CA THR A 303 -8.71 -5.56 -0.55
C THR A 303 -8.82 -5.04 -1.99
N ASN A 304 -8.74 -3.73 -2.19
CA ASN A 304 -8.77 -3.05 -3.49
C ASN A 304 -7.58 -2.10 -3.60
N PHE A 305 -6.37 -2.66 -3.58
CA PHE A 305 -5.15 -1.90 -3.57
C PHE A 305 -4.82 -1.34 -4.95
N ARG A 306 -4.38 -0.08 -4.96
CA ARG A 306 -3.77 0.60 -6.11
C ARG A 306 -2.66 1.50 -5.61
N GLY A 307 -1.44 1.27 -6.07
CA GLY A 307 -0.31 2.06 -5.60
C GLY A 307 0.89 2.04 -6.53
N SER A 308 1.76 3.04 -6.35
CA SER A 308 3.08 3.09 -6.97
C SER A 308 4.17 2.82 -5.94
N PHE A 309 5.16 2.02 -6.32
CA PHE A 309 6.31 1.68 -5.48
C PHE A 309 7.56 2.51 -5.82
N VAL A 310 7.48 3.46 -6.77
CA VAL A 310 8.64 4.27 -7.19
C VAL A 310 9.17 5.11 -6.03
N ASN A 311 8.30 5.88 -5.37
CA ASN A 311 8.69 6.69 -4.22
C ASN A 311 9.11 5.83 -3.02
N LEU A 312 8.50 4.65 -2.87
CA LEU A 312 8.85 3.71 -1.82
C LEU A 312 10.33 3.28 -1.94
N LEU A 313 10.72 2.79 -3.11
CA LEU A 313 12.09 2.30 -3.34
C LEU A 313 13.12 3.41 -3.47
N LYS A 314 12.79 4.51 -4.15
CA LYS A 314 13.76 5.59 -4.42
C LYS A 314 13.98 6.52 -3.25
N ASN A 315 13.02 6.63 -2.33
CA ASN A 315 13.06 7.63 -1.25
C ASN A 315 12.75 7.02 0.11
N ALA A 316 11.57 6.45 0.30
CA ALA A 316 11.09 6.10 1.64
C ALA A 316 11.90 4.98 2.32
N LEU A 317 12.42 4.02 1.55
CA LEU A 317 13.22 2.91 2.08
C LEU A 317 14.74 3.15 2.02
N VAL A 318 15.20 4.25 1.41
CA VAL A 318 16.63 4.58 1.31
C VAL A 318 17.29 4.74 2.69
N PRO A 319 16.67 5.44 3.68
CA PRO A 319 17.23 5.51 5.03
C PRO A 319 17.35 4.14 5.73
N TYR A 320 16.68 3.11 5.21
CA TYR A 320 16.66 1.75 5.75
C TYR A 320 17.49 0.77 4.92
N GLY A 321 18.36 1.31 4.04
CA GLY A 321 19.39 0.56 3.34
C GLY A 321 19.06 0.15 1.91
N VAL A 322 17.86 0.43 1.39
CA VAL A 322 17.57 0.26 -0.03
C VAL A 322 18.41 1.23 -0.83
N ARG A 323 19.13 0.76 -1.84
CA ARG A 323 20.01 1.60 -2.64
C ARG A 323 19.50 1.74 -4.07
N PRO A 324 19.51 2.96 -4.66
CA PRO A 324 19.06 3.15 -6.04
C PRO A 324 19.86 2.38 -7.12
N ASP A 325 21.04 1.85 -6.79
CA ASP A 325 21.85 1.00 -7.68
C ASP A 325 21.44 -0.48 -7.67
N GLU A 326 20.71 -0.93 -6.64
CA GLU A 326 20.08 -2.26 -6.61
C GLU A 326 19.05 -2.41 -7.75
N TYR A 327 18.72 -3.65 -8.07
CA TYR A 327 17.78 -4.04 -9.12
C TYR A 327 16.57 -4.75 -8.52
N VAL A 328 15.38 -4.41 -8.97
CA VAL A 328 14.18 -5.22 -8.71
C VAL A 328 14.30 -6.49 -9.55
N MET A 329 14.53 -7.62 -8.88
CA MET A 329 14.73 -8.91 -9.53
C MET A 329 13.42 -9.65 -9.76
N SER A 330 12.58 -9.71 -8.73
CA SER A 330 11.30 -10.43 -8.77
C SER A 330 10.26 -9.74 -7.92
N VAL A 331 8.99 -9.96 -8.28
CA VAL A 331 7.83 -9.42 -7.57
C VAL A 331 6.77 -10.51 -7.44
N GLY A 332 6.59 -11.02 -6.22
CA GLY A 332 5.48 -11.87 -5.81
C GLY A 332 4.28 -11.07 -5.34
N ALA A 333 3.08 -11.58 -5.58
CA ALA A 333 1.84 -11.13 -4.95
C ALA A 333 1.00 -12.35 -4.57
N GLY A 334 0.82 -12.57 -3.27
CA GLY A 334 0.27 -13.83 -2.75
C GLY A 334 -0.18 -13.78 -1.30
N ILE A 335 -0.27 -14.96 -0.69
CA ILE A 335 -0.61 -15.13 0.73
C ILE A 335 0.40 -16.04 1.42
N GLU A 336 0.91 -15.64 2.58
CA GLU A 336 1.68 -16.52 3.46
C GLU A 336 0.75 -17.16 4.49
N LEU A 337 0.71 -18.49 4.55
CA LEU A 337 -0.19 -19.22 5.44
C LEU A 337 0.53 -19.75 6.67
N PHE A 338 -0.02 -19.51 7.86
CA PHE A 338 0.50 -20.04 9.12
C PHE A 338 -0.38 -21.16 9.67
N ASP A 339 -1.68 -20.89 9.81
CA ASP A 339 -2.69 -21.83 10.34
C ASP A 339 -4.11 -21.44 9.90
N GLY A 340 -5.01 -22.42 9.84
CA GLY A 340 -6.42 -22.25 9.53
C GLY A 340 -6.78 -22.49 8.07
N SER A 341 -8.05 -22.27 7.75
CA SER A 341 -8.64 -22.55 6.43
C SER A 341 -9.38 -21.34 5.85
N GLY A 342 -9.53 -21.36 4.53
CA GLY A 342 -10.22 -20.32 3.78
C GLY A 342 -10.10 -20.48 2.27
N THR A 343 -10.56 -19.46 1.56
CA THR A 343 -10.42 -19.35 0.11
C THR A 343 -10.03 -17.91 -0.24
N PHE A 344 -8.84 -17.74 -0.79
CA PHE A 344 -8.33 -16.49 -1.31
C PHE A 344 -8.69 -16.37 -2.79
N ASN A 345 -9.34 -15.27 -3.16
CA ASN A 345 -9.73 -15.01 -4.53
C ASN A 345 -9.14 -13.70 -4.99
N VAL A 346 -8.42 -13.73 -6.12
CA VAL A 346 -7.93 -12.55 -6.83
C VAL A 346 -8.82 -12.31 -8.03
N LYS A 347 -9.60 -11.23 -7.95
CA LYS A 347 -10.48 -10.78 -9.04
C LYS A 347 -9.72 -9.95 -10.07
N ARG A 348 -8.56 -9.41 -9.70
CA ARG A 348 -7.66 -8.69 -10.59
C ARG A 348 -6.29 -8.58 -9.95
N TYR A 349 -5.25 -8.98 -10.67
CA TYR A 349 -3.87 -8.61 -10.40
C TYR A 349 -3.20 -8.16 -11.70
N SER A 350 -2.51 -7.02 -11.66
CA SER A 350 -1.73 -6.49 -12.78
C SER A 350 -0.71 -5.49 -12.26
N MET A 351 0.47 -5.45 -12.87
CA MET A 351 1.47 -4.43 -12.56
C MET A 351 2.18 -3.91 -13.81
N ILE A 352 2.88 -2.79 -13.63
CA ILE A 352 3.83 -2.22 -14.57
C ILE A 352 5.15 -2.03 -13.84
N LEU A 353 6.26 -2.44 -14.45
CA LEU A 353 7.62 -2.20 -13.97
C LEU A 353 8.53 -1.89 -15.17
N ARG A 354 9.03 -0.65 -15.25
CA ARG A 354 9.95 -0.18 -16.29
C ARG A 354 10.77 1.05 -15.91
#